data_AF-A0A8J3MT03-F1
#
_entry.id   AF-A0A8J3MT03-F1
#
_cell.length_a   1.000
_cell.length_b   1.000
_cell.length_c   1.000
_cell.angle_alpha   90.00
_cell.angle_beta   90.00
_cell.angle_gamma   90.00
#
_symmetry.space_group_name_H-M   'P 1'
#
loop_
_entity.id
_entity.type
_entity.pdbx_description
1 polymer ?
#
loop_
_entity_poly.entity_id
_entity_poly.type
_entity_poly.pdbx_seq_one_letter_code
_entity_poly.pdbx_strand_id
1 'polypeptide(L)'
;MDENNYVPPSKSPEERRQPIALVARLMQDAPNMRHVDEVFLWLSQTIAKHLDITVVQFWTTQLDSNGQFHAALRALASQHQALPQPVHLNQHMALVMRQRLLEKRSSASLPVENVFPASQASLLAHYRLRFLANFVLSRDALLPPPKSLPEGVPSPFILCVAFLTSQPLTREQERAIRFLMEQSIRILSQFQLLHTPGSIRQKQASGDAKKPAPFALDETIPRRTQNLEQFQADNPFSSAAIISDKNARRLYTAIDGRRDVAELLQYLPLERKEVYSALRNLLEEKKIQFYTPQGEGIDASLILSSLS
;
A
#
# COMPACT_ATOMS: atom_id res chain seq x y z
N MET A 1 15.65 6.39 -53.18
CA MET A 1 15.43 5.14 -52.43
C MET A 1 16.34 5.24 -51.23
N ASP A 2 15.84 5.82 -50.14
CA ASP A 2 16.62 5.98 -48.90
C ASP A 2 16.25 4.85 -47.95
N GLU A 3 17.24 4.04 -47.62
CA GLU A 3 17.13 2.92 -46.68
C GLU A 3 16.77 3.44 -45.29
N ASN A 4 15.62 2.98 -44.79
CA ASN A 4 15.18 3.13 -43.42
C ASN A 4 16.17 2.42 -42.48
N ASN A 5 17.19 3.15 -42.03
CA ASN A 5 18.05 2.74 -40.92
C ASN A 5 17.27 2.86 -39.61
N TYR A 6 16.42 1.86 -39.35
CA TYR A 6 15.82 1.65 -38.04
C TYR A 6 16.91 1.17 -37.07
N VAL A 7 17.48 2.10 -36.31
CA VAL A 7 18.29 1.77 -35.14
C VAL A 7 17.32 1.50 -33.99
N PRO A 8 17.14 0.25 -33.53
CA PRO A 8 16.36 0.01 -32.32
C PRO A 8 17.01 0.77 -31.17
N PRO A 9 16.24 1.49 -30.33
CA PRO A 9 16.82 2.19 -29.18
C PRO A 9 17.48 1.14 -28.27
N SER A 10 18.82 1.11 -28.29
CA SER A 10 19.62 0.23 -27.46
C SER A 10 19.53 0.71 -26.02
N LYS A 11 18.48 0.28 -25.31
CA LYS A 11 18.36 0.54 -23.87
C LYS A 11 19.28 -0.41 -23.15
N SER A 12 20.25 0.13 -22.43
CA SER A 12 21.20 -0.68 -21.68
C SER A 12 20.42 -1.51 -20.65
N PRO A 13 20.80 -2.78 -20.40
CA PRO A 13 20.17 -3.60 -19.36
C PRO A 13 20.24 -2.98 -17.96
N GLU A 14 21.05 -1.94 -17.77
CA GLU A 14 21.15 -1.18 -16.53
C GLU A 14 19.89 -0.35 -16.24
N GLU A 15 19.29 0.30 -17.24
CA GLU A 15 18.08 1.13 -17.06
C GLU A 15 16.91 0.31 -16.51
N ARG A 16 16.74 -0.94 -16.98
CA ARG A 16 15.68 -1.85 -16.51
C ARG A 16 15.89 -2.35 -15.08
N ARG A 17 17.12 -2.36 -14.57
CA ARG A 17 17.45 -2.83 -13.21
C ARG A 17 17.25 -1.75 -12.15
N GLN A 18 17.14 -0.48 -12.54
CA GLN A 18 17.04 0.63 -11.60
C GLN A 18 15.82 0.54 -10.67
N PRO A 19 14.58 0.27 -11.13
CA PRO A 19 13.43 0.24 -10.22
C PRO A 19 13.55 -0.84 -9.14
N ILE A 20 14.15 -1.99 -9.46
CA ILE A 20 14.36 -3.09 -8.52
C ILE A 20 15.37 -2.68 -7.43
N ALA A 21 16.48 -2.05 -7.84
CA ALA A 21 17.48 -1.56 -6.89
C ALA A 21 16.90 -0.50 -5.93
N LEU A 22 16.02 0.37 -6.43
CA LEU A 22 15.32 1.35 -5.61
C LEU A 22 14.36 0.71 -4.60
N VAL A 23 13.61 -0.32 -5.00
CA VAL A 23 12.75 -1.08 -4.06
C VAL A 23 13.59 -1.76 -2.99
N ALA A 24 14.71 -2.40 -3.35
CA ALA A 24 15.61 -3.02 -2.39
C ALA A 24 16.15 -2.01 -1.38
N ARG A 25 16.50 -0.79 -1.84
CA ARG A 25 16.92 0.29 -0.96
C ARG A 25 15.81 0.77 -0.04
N LEU A 26 14.59 0.93 -0.55
CA LEU A 26 13.43 1.27 0.29
C LEU A 26 13.20 0.22 1.37
N MET A 27 13.33 -1.07 1.06
CA MET A 27 13.21 -2.15 2.05
C MET A 27 14.26 -2.07 3.16
N GLN A 28 15.47 -1.59 2.84
CA GLN A 28 16.55 -1.41 3.82
C GLN A 28 16.33 -0.17 4.70
N ASP A 29 15.81 0.91 4.12
CA ASP A 29 15.62 2.19 4.82
C ASP A 29 14.31 2.23 5.64
N ALA A 30 13.25 1.55 5.17
CA ALA A 30 11.92 1.57 5.77
C ALA A 30 11.82 1.19 7.26
N PRO A 31 12.59 0.23 7.82
CA PRO A 31 12.58 -0.07 9.25
C PRO A 31 12.92 1.13 10.14
N ASN A 32 13.66 2.11 9.62
CA ASN A 32 14.04 3.31 10.36
C ASN A 32 13.01 4.45 10.21
N MET A 33 12.05 4.31 9.30
CA MET A 33 11.01 5.31 9.05
C MET A 33 9.87 5.11 10.03
N ARG A 34 9.49 6.17 10.75
CA ARG A 34 8.48 6.08 11.81
C ARG A 34 7.07 6.40 11.33
N HIS A 35 6.94 6.93 10.12
CA HIS A 35 5.68 7.42 9.59
C HIS A 35 5.61 7.28 8.07
N VAL A 36 4.40 7.12 7.54
CA VAL A 36 4.14 7.02 6.09
C VAL A 36 4.68 8.22 5.30
N ASP A 37 4.63 9.42 5.89
CA ASP A 37 5.11 10.65 5.23
C ASP A 37 6.62 10.63 4.97
N GLU A 38 7.41 9.92 5.79
CA GLU A 38 8.85 9.75 5.56
C GLU A 38 9.11 8.89 4.33
N VAL A 39 8.32 7.82 4.14
CA VAL A 39 8.36 6.97 2.95
C VAL A 39 7.93 7.75 1.71
N PHE A 40 6.86 8.54 1.79
CA PHE A 40 6.41 9.39 0.68
C PHE A 40 7.43 10.46 0.31
N LEU A 41 8.11 11.05 1.29
CA LEU A 41 9.20 12.00 1.05
C LEU A 41 10.38 11.32 0.37
N TRP A 42 10.83 10.17 0.89
CA TRP A 42 11.91 9.39 0.29
C TRP A 42 11.58 8.97 -1.15
N LEU A 43 10.35 8.52 -1.40
CA LEU A 43 9.87 8.13 -2.72
C LEU A 43 9.83 9.32 -3.67
N SER A 44 9.28 10.46 -3.25
CA SER A 44 9.18 11.63 -4.12
C SER A 44 10.56 12.13 -4.55
N GLN A 45 11.54 12.17 -3.64
CA GLN A 45 12.93 12.52 -3.94
C GLN A 45 13.59 11.51 -4.89
N THR A 46 13.40 10.23 -4.61
CA THR A 46 13.99 9.14 -5.40
C THR A 46 13.43 9.12 -6.81
N ILE A 47 12.11 9.20 -6.96
CA ILE A 47 11.42 9.27 -8.26
C ILE A 47 11.87 10.51 -9.03
N ALA A 48 11.88 11.69 -8.38
CA ALA A 48 12.30 12.94 -9.01
C ALA A 48 13.72 12.81 -9.57
N LYS A 49 14.66 12.31 -8.76
CA LYS A 49 16.07 12.16 -9.16
C LYS A 49 16.29 11.10 -10.23
N HIS A 50 15.73 9.90 -10.06
CA HIS A 50 16.06 8.75 -10.91
C HIS A 50 15.28 8.70 -12.22
N LEU A 51 14.08 9.27 -12.26
CA LEU A 51 13.25 9.30 -13.47
C LEU A 51 13.29 10.65 -14.18
N ASP A 52 14.19 11.54 -13.77
CA ASP A 52 14.31 12.90 -14.29
C ASP A 52 12.98 13.69 -14.29
N ILE A 53 12.24 13.63 -13.19
CA ILE A 53 10.95 14.31 -13.04
C ILE A 53 11.14 15.59 -12.25
N THR A 54 10.71 16.71 -12.82
CA THR A 54 10.95 18.04 -12.25
C THR A 54 10.28 18.23 -10.89
N VAL A 55 9.00 17.88 -10.76
CA VAL A 55 8.25 17.95 -9.50
C VAL A 55 7.42 16.70 -9.30
N VAL A 56 7.53 16.10 -8.11
CA VAL A 56 6.74 14.95 -7.66
C VAL A 56 5.96 15.33 -6.40
N GLN A 57 4.66 15.10 -6.40
CA GLN A 57 3.77 15.41 -5.28
C GLN A 57 2.93 14.22 -4.88
N PHE A 58 2.83 13.97 -3.58
CA PHE A 58 1.99 12.91 -3.01
C PHE A 58 0.78 13.55 -2.35
N TRP A 59 -0.41 13.27 -2.88
CA TRP A 59 -1.68 13.81 -2.42
C TRP A 59 -2.57 12.68 -1.89
N THR A 60 -3.23 12.90 -0.77
CA THR A 60 -4.16 11.94 -0.19
C THR A 60 -5.48 12.59 0.15
N THR A 61 -6.52 11.79 0.30
CA THR A 61 -7.78 12.26 0.85
C THR A 61 -7.70 12.31 2.38
N GLN A 62 -8.02 13.46 2.97
CA GLN A 62 -8.08 13.65 4.42
C GLN A 62 -9.47 14.12 4.83
N LEU A 63 -9.95 13.62 5.97
CA LEU A 63 -11.18 14.07 6.60
C LEU A 63 -10.84 15.22 7.55
N ASP A 64 -11.49 16.37 7.39
CA ASP A 64 -11.37 17.47 8.34
C ASP A 64 -12.29 17.29 9.56
N SER A 65 -12.20 18.22 10.52
CA SER A 65 -13.04 18.25 11.72
C SER A 65 -14.54 18.39 11.42
N ASN A 66 -14.90 18.87 10.22
CA ASN A 66 -16.28 19.02 9.78
C ASN A 66 -16.80 17.78 9.05
N GLY A 67 -15.99 16.71 8.98
CA GLY A 67 -16.34 15.50 8.24
C GLY A 67 -16.28 15.67 6.73
N GLN A 68 -15.63 16.72 6.21
CA GLN A 68 -15.46 16.92 4.77
C GLN A 68 -14.11 16.38 4.29
N PHE A 69 -14.17 15.72 3.13
CA PHE A 69 -12.98 15.23 2.45
C PHE A 69 -12.32 16.32 1.61
N HIS A 70 -11.03 16.56 1.87
CA HIS A 70 -10.17 17.44 1.08
C HIS A 70 -8.90 16.72 0.62
N ALA A 71 -8.25 17.26 -0.42
CA ALA A 71 -6.94 16.79 -0.86
C ALA A 71 -5.86 17.42 0.03
N ALA A 72 -5.04 16.58 0.65
CA ALA A 72 -3.94 16.97 1.50
C ALA A 72 -2.61 16.54 0.86
N LEU A 73 -1.66 17.46 0.74
CA LEU A 73 -0.31 17.16 0.31
C LEU A 73 0.46 16.50 1.45
N ARG A 74 1.03 15.32 1.21
CA ARG A 74 1.79 14.52 2.19
C ARG A 74 3.29 14.60 1.97
N ALA A 75 3.73 14.74 0.73
CA ALA A 75 5.13 14.90 0.38
C ALA A 75 5.32 15.66 -0.94
N LEU A 76 6.45 16.36 -1.06
CA LEU A 76 6.85 17.14 -2.23
C LEU A 76 8.36 16.99 -2.43
N ALA A 77 8.76 16.75 -3.68
CA ALA A 77 10.13 16.89 -4.13
C ALA A 77 10.18 17.70 -5.43
N SER A 78 11.17 18.57 -5.53
CA SER A 78 11.50 19.33 -6.75
C SER A 78 12.99 19.16 -7.05
N GLN A 79 13.34 18.93 -8.31
CA GLN A 79 14.74 18.95 -8.73
C GLN A 79 15.32 20.37 -8.78
N HIS A 80 14.47 21.37 -9.01
CA HIS A 80 14.90 22.76 -9.14
C HIS A 80 14.62 23.52 -7.85
N GLN A 81 15.69 23.87 -7.12
CA GLN A 81 15.59 24.68 -5.90
C GLN A 81 15.09 26.10 -6.19
N ALA A 82 15.32 26.61 -7.40
CA ALA A 82 14.86 27.93 -7.82
C ALA A 82 13.34 27.99 -8.13
N LEU A 83 12.65 26.85 -8.18
CA LEU A 83 11.21 26.80 -8.47
C LEU A 83 10.41 27.27 -7.25
N PRO A 84 9.73 28.42 -7.30
CA PRO A 84 8.96 28.90 -6.16
C PRO A 84 7.81 27.94 -5.83
N GLN A 85 7.61 27.63 -4.56
CA GLN A 85 6.52 26.75 -4.11
C GLN A 85 5.13 27.19 -4.61
N PRO A 86 4.75 28.49 -4.59
CA PRO A 86 3.42 28.92 -5.05
C PRO A 86 3.10 28.58 -6.51
N VAL A 87 4.12 28.34 -7.35
CA VAL A 87 3.93 27.98 -8.76
C VAL A 87 3.28 26.60 -8.91
N HIS A 88 3.68 25.64 -8.08
CA HIS A 88 3.26 24.23 -8.21
C HIS A 88 2.48 23.73 -6.99
N LEU A 89 2.45 24.50 -5.90
CA LEU A 89 1.64 24.26 -4.71
C LEU A 89 0.72 25.45 -4.48
N ASN A 90 -0.49 25.36 -5.06
CA ASN A 90 -1.53 26.37 -4.94
C ASN A 90 -2.92 25.74 -4.91
N GLN A 91 -3.94 26.57 -4.74
CA GLN A 91 -5.33 26.12 -4.64
C GLN A 91 -5.83 25.41 -5.90
N HIS A 92 -5.40 25.84 -7.10
CA HIS A 92 -5.77 25.16 -8.34
C HIS A 92 -5.22 23.73 -8.40
N MET A 93 -3.95 23.54 -8.01
CA MET A 93 -3.38 22.20 -7.91
C MET A 93 -4.16 21.31 -6.93
N ALA A 94 -4.49 21.82 -5.74
CA ALA A 94 -5.25 21.09 -4.75
C ALA A 94 -6.65 20.69 -5.27
N LEU A 95 -7.33 21.58 -6.02
CA LEU A 95 -8.63 21.29 -6.63
C LEU A 95 -8.53 20.20 -7.71
N VAL A 96 -7.53 20.27 -8.59
CA VAL A 96 -7.29 19.24 -9.61
C VAL A 96 -7.00 17.90 -8.94
N MET A 97 -6.15 17.87 -7.91
CA MET A 97 -5.81 16.64 -7.21
C MET A 97 -6.98 16.05 -6.44
N ARG A 98 -7.82 16.89 -5.84
CA ARG A 98 -9.08 16.47 -5.23
C ARG A 98 -9.98 15.76 -6.24
N GLN A 99 -10.15 16.36 -7.42
CA GLN A 99 -10.94 15.73 -8.48
C GLN A 99 -10.37 14.37 -8.89
N ARG A 100 -9.05 14.25 -9.08
CA ARG A 100 -8.41 12.96 -9.44
C ARG A 100 -8.55 11.89 -8.36
N LEU A 101 -8.44 12.28 -7.09
CA LEU A 101 -8.67 11.39 -5.95
C LEU A 101 -10.12 10.87 -5.91
N LEU A 102 -11.10 11.71 -6.24
CA LEU A 102 -12.52 11.32 -6.31
C LEU A 102 -12.79 10.41 -7.51
N GLU A 103 -12.23 10.71 -8.68
CA GLU A 103 -12.38 9.91 -9.89
C GLU A 103 -11.70 8.54 -9.79
N LYS A 104 -10.70 8.41 -8.89
CA LYS A 104 -9.86 7.21 -8.72
C LYS A 104 -9.20 6.75 -10.04
N ARG A 105 -8.87 7.69 -10.92
CA ARG A 105 -8.30 7.42 -12.25
C ARG A 105 -6.92 8.00 -12.36
N SER A 106 -5.97 7.15 -12.76
CA SER A 106 -4.67 7.60 -13.24
C SER A 106 -4.82 8.21 -14.62
N SER A 107 -4.03 9.23 -14.94
CA SER A 107 -3.98 9.79 -16.29
C SER A 107 -2.56 9.83 -16.82
N ALA A 108 -2.43 9.55 -18.11
CA ALA A 108 -1.21 9.84 -18.86
C ALA A 108 -0.87 11.34 -18.81
N SER A 109 0.29 11.69 -19.33
CA SER A 109 0.74 13.08 -19.40
C SER A 109 -0.20 13.94 -20.24
N LEU A 110 -0.84 14.92 -19.60
CA LEU A 110 -1.69 15.91 -20.24
C LEU A 110 -1.00 17.28 -20.27
N PRO A 111 -1.14 18.06 -21.34
CA PRO A 111 -0.71 19.46 -21.35
C PRO A 111 -1.37 20.24 -20.21
N VAL A 112 -0.60 21.10 -19.53
CA VAL A 112 -1.11 21.88 -18.39
C VAL A 112 -2.21 22.86 -18.81
N GLU A 113 -2.23 23.29 -20.07
CA GLU A 113 -3.25 24.15 -20.67
C GLU A 113 -4.63 23.47 -20.70
N ASN A 114 -4.67 22.14 -20.71
CA ASN A 114 -5.92 21.37 -20.70
C ASN A 114 -6.46 21.13 -19.29
N VAL A 115 -5.67 21.43 -18.26
CA VAL A 115 -6.00 21.11 -16.86
C VAL A 115 -6.14 22.35 -16.00
N PHE A 116 -5.34 23.39 -16.27
CA PHE A 116 -5.28 24.61 -15.48
C PHE A 116 -5.83 25.83 -16.22
N PRO A 117 -6.32 26.85 -15.50
CA PRO A 117 -6.64 28.15 -16.09
C PRO A 117 -5.43 28.75 -16.83
N ALA A 118 -5.68 29.55 -17.87
CA ALA A 118 -4.64 30.08 -18.75
C ALA A 118 -3.50 30.82 -18.02
N SER A 119 -3.82 31.58 -16.96
CA SER A 119 -2.81 32.27 -16.14
C SER A 119 -1.86 31.29 -15.44
N GLN A 120 -2.42 30.24 -14.82
CA GLN A 120 -1.67 29.22 -14.12
C GLN A 120 -0.88 28.34 -15.10
N ALA A 121 -1.47 27.97 -16.24
CA ALA A 121 -0.78 27.22 -17.29
C ALA A 121 0.42 28.01 -17.85
N SER A 122 0.26 29.31 -18.09
CA SER A 122 1.35 30.19 -18.53
C SER A 122 2.48 30.28 -17.50
N LEU A 123 2.13 30.38 -16.21
CA LEU A 123 3.10 30.38 -15.12
C LEU A 123 3.88 29.05 -15.07
N LEU A 124 3.19 27.91 -15.14
CA LEU A 124 3.83 26.59 -15.17
C LEU A 124 4.74 26.44 -16.40
N ALA A 125 4.28 26.87 -17.57
CA ALA A 125 5.06 26.84 -18.81
C ALA A 125 6.33 27.71 -18.74
N HIS A 126 6.29 28.85 -18.05
CA HIS A 126 7.47 29.69 -17.80
C HIS A 126 8.58 28.93 -17.07
N TYR A 127 8.21 28.08 -16.11
CA TYR A 127 9.12 27.18 -15.38
C TYR A 127 9.32 25.83 -16.07
N ARG A 128 8.95 25.70 -17.35
CA ARG A 128 9.05 24.47 -18.15
C ARG A 128 8.28 23.28 -17.56
N LEU A 129 7.23 23.52 -16.80
CA LEU A 129 6.29 22.50 -16.31
C LEU A 129 5.10 22.43 -17.27
N ARG A 130 5.28 21.75 -18.40
CA ARG A 130 4.32 21.77 -19.52
C ARG A 130 3.32 20.63 -19.48
N PHE A 131 3.62 19.55 -18.76
CA PHE A 131 2.77 18.38 -18.67
C PHE A 131 2.49 18.03 -17.21
N LEU A 132 1.28 17.54 -16.98
CA LEU A 132 0.85 16.92 -15.73
C LEU A 132 0.43 15.47 -16.01
N ALA A 133 1.09 14.54 -15.34
CA ALA A 133 0.63 13.15 -15.24
C ALA A 133 0.22 12.86 -13.79
N ASN A 134 -0.63 11.85 -13.59
CA ASN A 134 -0.90 11.36 -12.24
C ASN A 134 -1.08 9.85 -12.21
N PHE A 135 -0.73 9.28 -11.06
CA PHE A 135 -0.92 7.88 -10.74
C PHE A 135 -1.76 7.78 -9.47
N VAL A 136 -2.91 7.12 -9.56
CA VAL A 136 -3.83 6.95 -8.44
C VAL A 136 -3.82 5.51 -7.97
N LEU A 137 -3.74 5.33 -6.66
CA LEU A 137 -3.79 4.03 -6.02
C LEU A 137 -4.70 4.06 -4.79
N SER A 138 -5.49 3.00 -4.61
CA SER A 138 -6.34 2.80 -3.45
C SER A 138 -6.15 1.38 -2.90
N ARG A 139 -6.23 1.24 -1.57
CA ARG A 139 -6.20 -0.03 -0.85
C ARG A 139 -7.19 0.04 0.31
N ASP A 140 -7.65 -1.12 0.75
CA ASP A 140 -8.42 -1.24 1.99
C ASP A 140 -7.48 -1.13 3.20
N ALA A 141 -7.05 0.10 3.46
CA ALA A 141 -6.19 0.49 4.56
C ALA A 141 -6.54 1.93 4.96
N LEU A 142 -6.06 2.34 6.13
CA LEU A 142 -6.22 3.70 6.64
C LEU A 142 -4.85 4.37 6.72
N LEU A 143 -4.79 5.61 6.25
CA LEU A 143 -3.66 6.49 6.41
C LEU A 143 -3.71 7.14 7.80
N PRO A 144 -2.58 7.16 8.54
CA PRO A 144 -2.48 8.02 9.70
C PRO A 144 -2.60 9.50 9.27
N PRO A 145 -3.04 10.38 10.19
CA PRO A 145 -3.07 11.81 9.90
C PRO A 145 -1.66 12.33 9.51
N PRO A 146 -1.56 13.42 8.74
CA PRO A 146 -0.26 14.02 8.42
C PRO A 146 0.47 14.43 9.69
N LYS A 147 1.80 14.37 9.69
CA LYS A 147 2.60 14.80 10.85
C LYS A 147 2.34 16.24 11.29
N SER A 148 1.95 17.12 10.36
CA SER A 148 1.63 18.51 10.65
C SER A 148 0.32 18.69 11.43
N LEU A 149 -0.54 17.66 11.47
CA LEU A 149 -1.86 17.69 12.09
C LEU A 149 -2.07 16.41 12.91
N PRO A 150 -1.39 16.26 14.06
CA PRO A 150 -1.40 15.02 14.84
C PRO A 150 -2.79 14.64 15.38
N GLU A 151 -3.69 15.61 15.55
CA GLU A 151 -5.06 15.40 16.02
C GLU A 151 -6.04 14.95 14.92
N GLY A 152 -5.53 14.69 13.71
CA GLY A 152 -6.37 14.27 12.58
C GLY A 152 -6.92 12.86 12.72
N VAL A 153 -8.11 12.62 12.17
CA VAL A 153 -8.71 11.29 12.09
C VAL A 153 -8.03 10.47 10.99
N PRO A 154 -7.70 9.19 11.21
CA PRO A 154 -7.23 8.30 10.14
C PRO A 154 -8.20 8.27 8.96
N SER A 155 -7.70 8.39 7.73
CA SER A 155 -8.52 8.46 6.53
C SER A 155 -8.34 7.24 5.62
N PRO A 156 -9.33 6.87 4.79
CA PRO A 156 -9.15 5.81 3.80
C PRO A 156 -7.93 6.03 2.90
N PHE A 157 -7.15 4.98 2.67
CA PHE A 157 -5.97 5.02 1.82
C PHE A 157 -6.37 5.21 0.35
N ILE A 158 -6.31 6.46 -0.09
CA ILE A 158 -6.38 6.86 -1.50
C ILE A 158 -5.23 7.83 -1.72
N LEU A 159 -4.29 7.43 -2.57
CA LEU A 159 -3.08 8.17 -2.90
C LEU A 159 -3.13 8.58 -4.37
N CYS A 160 -2.86 9.85 -4.65
CA CYS A 160 -2.63 10.39 -5.99
C CYS A 160 -1.21 10.96 -6.01
N VAL A 161 -0.38 10.43 -6.90
CA VAL A 161 0.96 10.96 -7.14
C VAL A 161 0.91 11.81 -8.41
N ALA A 162 1.22 13.08 -8.30
CA ALA A 162 1.27 14.01 -9.43
C ALA A 162 2.72 14.25 -9.87
N PHE A 163 2.91 14.30 -11.19
CA PHE A 163 4.20 14.52 -11.83
C PHE A 163 4.07 15.73 -12.75
N LEU A 164 4.84 16.79 -12.48
CA LEU A 164 4.98 17.92 -13.40
C LEU A 164 6.30 17.80 -14.14
N THR A 165 6.24 17.84 -15.46
CA THR A 165 7.39 17.58 -16.33
C THR A 165 7.43 18.56 -17.50
N SER A 166 8.62 18.71 -18.07
CA SER A 166 8.84 19.50 -19.30
C SER A 166 8.43 18.76 -20.57
N GLN A 167 8.48 17.44 -20.54
CA GLN A 167 8.09 16.53 -21.61
C GLN A 167 7.11 15.47 -21.08
N PRO A 168 6.27 14.87 -21.93
CA PRO A 168 5.43 13.75 -21.52
C PRO A 168 6.26 12.60 -20.94
N LEU A 169 5.75 11.96 -19.89
CA LEU A 169 6.35 10.73 -19.37
C LEU A 169 6.41 9.67 -20.48
N THR A 170 7.56 9.02 -20.57
CA THR A 170 7.74 7.85 -21.43
C THR A 170 7.03 6.65 -20.84
N ARG A 171 6.65 5.69 -21.70
CA ARG A 171 6.05 4.42 -21.25
C ARG A 171 6.92 3.65 -20.25
N GLU A 172 8.23 3.84 -20.29
CA GLU A 172 9.15 3.20 -19.35
C GLU A 172 9.12 3.88 -17.97
N GLN A 173 9.14 5.21 -17.92
CA GLN A 173 8.93 5.96 -16.68
C GLN A 173 7.57 5.60 -16.06
N GLU A 174 6.50 5.53 -16.85
CA GLU A 174 5.18 5.12 -16.36
C GLU A 174 5.18 3.71 -15.74
N ARG A 175 5.85 2.74 -16.38
CA ARG A 175 6.01 1.38 -15.85
C ARG A 175 6.85 1.35 -14.57
N ALA A 176 7.95 2.09 -14.54
CA ALA A 176 8.82 2.20 -13.37
C ALA A 176 8.07 2.83 -12.18
N ILE A 177 7.34 3.92 -12.40
CA ILE A 177 6.49 4.57 -11.40
C ILE A 177 5.47 3.56 -10.86
N ARG A 178 4.72 2.90 -11.73
CA ARG A 178 3.72 1.90 -11.31
C ARG A 178 4.35 0.82 -10.42
N PHE A 179 5.45 0.25 -10.86
CA PHE A 179 6.17 -0.78 -10.11
C PHE A 179 6.64 -0.25 -8.74
N LEU A 180 7.31 0.90 -8.69
CA LEU A 180 7.78 1.50 -7.44
C LEU A 180 6.63 1.77 -6.48
N MET A 181 5.52 2.33 -6.99
CA MET A 181 4.34 2.62 -6.18
C MET A 181 3.73 1.34 -5.63
N GLU A 182 3.46 0.34 -6.46
CA GLU A 182 2.89 -0.94 -6.02
C GLU A 182 3.75 -1.65 -4.97
N GLN A 183 5.08 -1.66 -5.15
CA GLN A 183 5.99 -2.27 -4.17
C GLN A 183 6.08 -1.47 -2.87
N SER A 184 6.14 -0.13 -2.94
CA SER A 184 6.22 0.71 -1.75
C SER A 184 5.02 0.55 -0.82
N ILE A 185 3.82 0.31 -1.35
CA ILE A 185 2.64 0.07 -0.52
C ILE A 185 2.72 -1.26 0.22
N ARG A 186 3.26 -2.30 -0.43
CA ARG A 186 3.48 -3.59 0.23
C ARG A 186 4.46 -3.43 1.40
N ILE A 187 5.52 -2.65 1.19
CA ILE A 187 6.50 -2.29 2.21
C ILE A 187 5.84 -1.50 3.35
N LEU A 188 5.02 -0.50 3.03
CA LEU A 188 4.27 0.28 4.02
C LEU A 188 3.38 -0.61 4.90
N SER A 189 2.66 -1.56 4.31
CA SER A 189 1.85 -2.53 5.05
C SER A 189 2.71 -3.47 5.90
N GLN A 190 3.83 -3.97 5.35
CA GLN A 190 4.74 -4.88 6.05
C GLN A 190 5.29 -4.25 7.33
N PHE A 191 5.67 -2.97 7.28
CA PHE A 191 6.20 -2.23 8.43
C PHE A 191 5.10 -1.56 9.28
N GLN A 192 3.82 -1.91 9.07
CA GLN A 192 2.67 -1.39 9.83
C GLN A 192 2.56 0.15 9.82
N LEU A 193 3.06 0.79 8.76
CA LEU A 193 2.95 2.23 8.55
C LEU A 193 1.56 2.65 8.03
N LEU A 194 0.73 1.66 7.66
CA LEU A 194 -0.68 1.81 7.35
C LEU A 194 -1.51 1.04 8.39
N HIS A 195 -2.66 1.59 8.75
CA HIS A 195 -3.57 0.93 9.68
C HIS A 195 -4.56 0.03 8.91
N THR A 196 -4.75 -1.20 9.37
CA THR A 196 -5.86 -2.03 8.90
C THR A 196 -7.14 -1.62 9.65
N PRO A 197 -8.31 -1.52 9.00
CA PRO A 197 -9.56 -1.11 9.66
C PRO A 197 -9.88 -1.89 10.94
N GLY A 198 -9.51 -3.17 11.01
CA GLY A 198 -9.70 -4.02 12.21
C GLY A 198 -8.78 -3.68 13.40
N SER A 199 -7.63 -3.04 13.18
CA SER A 199 -6.65 -2.77 14.24
C SER A 199 -7.06 -1.62 15.17
N ILE A 200 -7.82 -0.63 14.65
CA ILE A 200 -8.26 0.53 15.44
C ILE A 200 -9.24 0.10 16.55
N ARG A 201 -10.06 -0.93 16.30
CA ARG A 201 -11.02 -1.45 17.28
C ARG A 201 -10.35 -2.13 18.48
N GLN A 202 -9.15 -2.70 18.30
CA GLN A 202 -8.42 -3.40 19.35
C GLN A 202 -7.71 -2.45 20.34
N LYS A 203 -7.31 -1.25 19.91
CA LYS A 203 -6.61 -0.27 20.77
C LYS A 203 -7.55 0.60 21.63
N GLN A 204 -8.81 0.74 21.26
CA GLN A 204 -9.79 1.48 22.06
C GLN A 204 -10.48 0.62 23.14
N ALA A 205 -10.36 -0.71 23.07
CA ALA A 205 -10.91 -1.64 24.06
C ALA A 205 -9.94 -1.96 25.23
N SER A 206 -8.83 -1.21 25.37
CA SER A 206 -7.87 -1.38 26.47
C SER A 206 -8.19 -0.54 27.71
N GLY A 207 -9.34 0.13 27.74
CA GLY A 207 -9.92 0.71 28.96
C GLY A 207 -11.02 -0.23 29.47
N ASP A 208 -10.80 -0.82 30.65
CA ASP A 208 -11.66 -1.78 31.34
C ASP A 208 -11.77 -3.16 30.67
N ALA A 209 -10.74 -3.97 30.92
CA ALA A 209 -10.75 -5.42 30.72
C ALA A 209 -11.84 -6.08 31.59
N LYS A 210 -13.07 -6.08 31.08
CA LYS A 210 -14.07 -7.09 31.44
C LYS A 210 -13.44 -8.44 31.08
N LYS A 211 -13.21 -9.28 32.09
CA LYS A 211 -12.75 -10.66 31.92
C LYS A 211 -13.49 -11.28 30.72
N PRO A 212 -12.79 -11.74 29.67
CA PRO A 212 -13.44 -12.37 28.55
C PRO A 212 -14.18 -13.60 29.08
N ALA A 213 -15.45 -13.70 28.72
CA ALA A 213 -16.21 -14.93 28.94
C ALA A 213 -15.43 -16.11 28.32
N PRO A 214 -15.51 -17.32 28.89
CA PRO A 214 -14.86 -18.49 28.32
C PRO A 214 -15.38 -18.68 26.89
N PHE A 215 -14.51 -18.47 25.89
CA PHE A 215 -14.84 -18.68 24.49
C PHE A 215 -14.57 -20.14 24.13
N ALA A 216 -15.50 -20.78 23.43
CA ALA A 216 -15.32 -22.13 22.93
C ALA A 216 -14.43 -22.09 21.69
N LEU A 217 -13.32 -22.85 21.71
CA LEU A 217 -12.39 -22.94 20.58
C LEU A 217 -13.09 -23.36 19.27
N ASP A 218 -14.14 -24.18 19.39
CA ASP A 218 -14.93 -24.70 18.28
C ASP A 218 -15.65 -23.59 17.48
N GLU A 219 -15.94 -22.44 18.11
CA GLU A 219 -16.61 -21.28 17.49
C GLU A 219 -15.62 -20.26 16.86
N THR A 220 -14.31 -20.53 16.96
CA THR A 220 -13.31 -19.60 16.46
C THR A 220 -13.08 -19.77 14.96
N ILE A 221 -12.86 -18.66 14.25
CA ILE A 221 -12.63 -18.65 12.80
C ILE A 221 -11.13 -18.44 12.55
N PRO A 222 -10.39 -19.49 12.14
CA PRO A 222 -9.01 -19.32 11.72
C PRO A 222 -8.94 -18.54 10.41
N ARG A 223 -7.97 -17.62 10.31
CA ARG A 223 -7.66 -16.85 9.10
C ARG A 223 -6.18 -16.97 8.78
N ARG A 224 -5.86 -17.09 7.49
CA ARG A 224 -4.48 -17.10 6.98
C ARG A 224 -3.85 -15.71 7.17
N THR A 225 -2.67 -15.64 7.76
CA THR A 225 -1.91 -14.37 7.85
C THR A 225 -1.25 -14.00 6.52
N GLN A 226 -0.99 -14.98 5.66
CA GLN A 226 -0.40 -14.79 4.34
C GLN A 226 -1.39 -15.19 3.25
N ASN A 227 -1.74 -14.23 2.38
CA ASN A 227 -2.64 -14.50 1.26
C ASN A 227 -1.87 -15.23 0.16
N LEU A 228 -2.02 -16.55 0.13
CA LEU A 228 -1.19 -17.45 -0.66
C LEU A 228 -1.37 -17.23 -2.17
N GLU A 229 -2.58 -16.81 -2.57
CA GLU A 229 -2.92 -16.42 -3.94
C GLU A 229 -2.11 -15.20 -4.40
N GLN A 230 -1.87 -14.25 -3.50
CA GLN A 230 -1.09 -13.05 -3.81
C GLN A 230 0.41 -13.39 -3.96
N PHE A 231 0.93 -14.28 -3.12
CA PHE A 231 2.32 -14.77 -3.24
C PHE A 231 2.54 -15.59 -4.52
N GLN A 232 1.58 -16.44 -4.91
CA GLN A 232 1.68 -17.22 -6.15
C GLN A 232 1.55 -16.35 -7.40
N ALA A 233 0.74 -15.29 -7.36
CA ALA A 233 0.65 -14.32 -8.45
C ALA A 233 1.96 -13.55 -8.66
N ASP A 234 2.70 -13.28 -7.59
CA ASP A 234 3.98 -12.57 -7.64
C ASP A 234 5.16 -13.47 -8.06
N ASN A 235 5.09 -14.76 -7.75
CA ASN A 235 6.09 -15.74 -8.18
C ASN A 235 5.46 -17.14 -8.32
N PRO A 236 5.16 -17.61 -9.54
CA PRO A 236 4.53 -18.91 -9.76
C PRO A 236 5.42 -20.10 -9.35
N PHE A 237 6.71 -19.85 -9.11
CA PHE A 237 7.68 -20.85 -8.63
C PHE A 237 7.98 -20.73 -7.13
N SER A 238 7.48 -19.70 -6.45
CA SER A 238 7.57 -19.62 -4.99
C SER A 238 6.56 -20.62 -4.44
N SER A 239 7.05 -21.77 -3.99
CA SER A 239 6.22 -22.76 -3.32
C SER A 239 5.43 -22.06 -2.20
N ALA A 240 4.13 -22.38 -2.11
CA ALA A 240 3.29 -22.15 -0.95
C ALA A 240 4.12 -22.33 0.34
N ALA A 241 3.90 -21.49 1.36
CA ALA A 241 4.61 -21.54 2.65
C ALA A 241 4.99 -22.99 3.00
N ILE A 242 6.29 -23.25 3.21
CA ILE A 242 6.82 -24.60 3.44
C ILE A 242 6.28 -25.10 4.79
N ILE A 243 5.06 -25.63 4.79
CA ILE A 243 4.43 -26.29 5.92
C ILE A 243 4.88 -27.75 5.85
N SER A 244 5.80 -28.13 6.74
CA SER A 244 6.43 -29.46 6.76
C SER A 244 5.41 -30.56 7.07
N ASP A 245 4.48 -30.29 8.00
CA ASP A 245 3.44 -31.21 8.42
C ASP A 245 2.32 -31.35 7.36
N LYS A 246 2.02 -32.61 7.00
CA LYS A 246 1.03 -32.93 5.95
C LYS A 246 -0.39 -32.55 6.35
N ASN A 247 -0.76 -32.73 7.61
CA ASN A 247 -2.09 -32.44 8.13
C ASN A 247 -2.28 -30.92 8.29
N ALA A 248 -1.27 -30.21 8.79
CA ALA A 248 -1.22 -28.75 8.83
C ALA A 248 -1.36 -28.15 7.43
N ARG A 249 -0.69 -28.72 6.42
CA ARG A 249 -0.82 -28.25 5.03
C ARG A 249 -2.24 -28.44 4.48
N ARG A 250 -2.86 -29.59 4.73
CA ARG A 250 -4.25 -29.88 4.33
C ARG A 250 -5.22 -28.93 4.99
N LEU A 251 -5.11 -28.77 6.32
CA LEU A 251 -5.93 -27.85 7.10
C LEU A 251 -5.74 -26.40 6.62
N TYR A 252 -4.50 -25.96 6.43
CA TYR A 252 -4.20 -24.63 5.91
C TYR A 252 -4.90 -24.35 4.58
N THR A 253 -4.95 -25.35 3.69
CA THR A 253 -5.62 -25.27 2.39
C THR A 253 -7.15 -25.18 2.51
N ALA A 254 -7.73 -25.72 3.59
CA ALA A 254 -9.17 -25.64 3.87
C ALA A 254 -9.60 -24.33 4.57
N ILE A 255 -8.67 -23.62 5.23
CA ILE A 255 -8.97 -22.35 5.92
C ILE A 255 -9.26 -21.25 4.90
N ASP A 256 -10.53 -20.86 4.77
CA ASP A 256 -11.00 -19.78 3.89
C ASP A 256 -11.27 -18.45 4.63
N GLY A 257 -11.14 -18.45 5.96
CA GLY A 257 -11.40 -17.31 6.82
C GLY A 257 -12.88 -17.02 7.09
N ARG A 258 -13.76 -17.94 6.71
CA ARG A 258 -15.22 -17.88 6.94
C ARG A 258 -15.71 -19.02 7.84
N ARG A 259 -15.11 -20.21 7.72
CA ARG A 259 -15.50 -21.39 8.49
C ARG A 259 -14.90 -21.38 9.88
N ASP A 260 -15.68 -21.80 10.87
CA ASP A 260 -15.19 -22.02 12.22
C ASP A 260 -14.47 -23.38 12.36
N VAL A 261 -13.87 -23.64 13.51
CA VAL A 261 -13.16 -24.90 13.78
C VAL A 261 -14.10 -26.11 13.78
N ALA A 262 -15.35 -25.96 14.24
CA ALA A 262 -16.34 -27.03 14.23
C ALA A 262 -16.70 -27.46 12.80
N GLU A 263 -16.89 -26.52 11.89
CA GLU A 263 -17.14 -26.76 10.48
C GLU A 263 -15.93 -27.40 9.79
N LEU A 264 -14.71 -26.96 10.13
CA LEU A 264 -13.48 -27.55 9.61
C LEU A 264 -13.31 -29.01 10.04
N LEU A 265 -13.71 -29.35 11.27
CA LEU A 265 -13.71 -30.73 11.80
C LEU A 265 -14.69 -31.64 11.03
N GLN A 266 -15.82 -31.11 10.58
CA GLN A 266 -16.79 -31.88 9.80
C GLN A 266 -16.35 -32.07 8.34
N TYR A 267 -15.65 -31.09 7.78
CA TYR A 267 -15.29 -31.08 6.35
C TYR A 267 -14.02 -31.87 6.04
N LEU A 268 -13.10 -32.00 7.00
CA LEU A 268 -11.83 -32.68 6.80
C LEU A 268 -11.89 -34.13 7.29
N PRO A 269 -11.32 -35.09 6.54
CA PRO A 269 -11.17 -36.47 6.98
C PRO A 269 -9.98 -36.59 7.95
N LEU A 270 -10.00 -35.81 9.03
CA LEU A 270 -8.99 -35.77 10.07
C LEU A 270 -9.65 -35.98 11.42
N GLU A 271 -8.99 -36.68 12.32
CA GLU A 271 -9.49 -36.81 13.68
C GLU A 271 -9.38 -35.47 14.42
N ARG A 272 -10.27 -35.25 15.40
CA ARG A 272 -10.29 -34.00 16.18
C ARG A 272 -8.93 -33.63 16.80
N LYS A 273 -8.20 -34.64 17.29
CA LYS A 273 -6.84 -34.46 17.84
C LYS A 273 -5.83 -34.00 16.78
N GLU A 274 -5.93 -34.53 15.57
CA GLU A 274 -5.04 -34.16 14.46
C GLU A 274 -5.29 -32.73 13.99
N VAL A 275 -6.56 -32.30 13.94
CA VAL A 275 -6.93 -30.92 13.58
C VAL A 275 -6.38 -29.93 14.61
N TYR A 276 -6.52 -30.21 15.91
CA TYR A 276 -5.97 -29.33 16.95
C TYR A 276 -4.44 -29.28 16.93
N SER A 277 -3.77 -30.41 16.73
CA SER A 277 -2.30 -30.46 16.55
C SER A 277 -1.86 -29.63 15.33
N ALA A 278 -2.57 -29.77 14.21
CA ALA A 278 -2.33 -28.99 13.00
C ALA A 278 -2.55 -27.48 13.21
N LEU A 279 -3.65 -27.08 13.89
CA LEU A 279 -3.91 -25.68 14.23
C LEU A 279 -2.80 -25.11 15.12
N ARG A 280 -2.33 -25.89 16.10
CA ARG A 280 -1.22 -25.50 16.98
C ARG A 280 0.05 -25.24 16.17
N ASN A 281 0.46 -26.17 15.31
CA ASN A 281 1.65 -26.01 14.47
C ASN A 281 1.53 -24.76 13.58
N LEU A 282 0.38 -24.55 12.94
CA LEU A 282 0.14 -23.38 12.10
C LEU A 282 0.17 -22.05 12.88
N LEU A 283 -0.30 -22.07 14.13
CA LEU A 283 -0.29 -20.89 15.00
C LEU A 283 1.12 -20.59 15.51
N GLU A 284 1.88 -21.61 15.92
CA GLU A 284 3.29 -21.50 16.35
C GLU A 284 4.17 -20.97 15.21
N GLU A 285 3.95 -21.43 13.97
CA GLU A 285 4.61 -20.92 12.77
C GLU A 285 4.08 -19.55 12.28
N LYS A 286 3.13 -18.94 13.00
CA LYS A 286 2.48 -17.66 12.68
C LYS A 286 1.83 -17.61 11.28
N LYS A 287 1.36 -18.76 10.78
CA LYS A 287 0.70 -18.90 9.48
C LYS A 287 -0.80 -18.57 9.54
N ILE A 288 -1.39 -18.66 10.73
CA ILE A 288 -2.80 -18.35 10.96
C ILE A 288 -2.97 -17.44 12.18
N GLN A 289 -4.13 -16.77 12.25
CA GLN A 289 -4.65 -16.04 13.39
C GLN A 289 -6.10 -16.43 13.61
N PHE A 290 -6.58 -16.35 14.84
CA PHE A 290 -7.96 -16.68 15.18
C PHE A 290 -8.79 -15.44 15.45
N TYR A 291 -10.05 -15.51 15.06
CA TYR A 291 -11.02 -14.46 15.26
C TYR A 291 -12.30 -15.03 15.87
N THR A 292 -13.00 -14.21 16.63
CA THR A 292 -14.38 -14.51 17.05
C THR A 292 -15.33 -14.40 15.85
N PRO A 293 -16.55 -14.95 15.94
CA PRO A 293 -17.60 -14.73 14.93
C PRO A 293 -17.91 -13.24 14.71
N GLN A 294 -17.66 -12.39 15.72
CA GLN A 294 -17.81 -10.94 15.65
C GLN A 294 -16.61 -10.24 14.98
N GLY A 295 -15.59 -11.00 14.57
CA GLY A 295 -14.40 -10.51 13.87
C GLY A 295 -13.32 -9.93 14.79
N GLU A 296 -13.36 -10.22 16.09
CA GLU A 296 -12.36 -9.75 17.04
C GLU A 296 -11.18 -10.72 17.10
N GLY A 297 -9.95 -10.21 17.02
CA GLY A 297 -8.75 -11.06 17.06
C GLY A 297 -8.50 -11.63 18.45
N ILE A 298 -8.27 -12.94 18.52
CA ILE A 298 -7.99 -13.66 19.77
C ILE A 298 -6.47 -13.81 19.93
N ASP A 299 -5.96 -13.57 21.14
CA ASP A 299 -4.55 -13.77 21.45
C ASP A 299 -4.17 -15.25 21.32
N ALA A 300 -3.08 -15.52 20.59
CA ALA A 300 -2.55 -16.86 20.36
C ALA A 300 -2.18 -17.57 21.66
N SER A 301 -1.75 -16.82 22.69
CA SER A 301 -1.37 -17.38 23.99
C SER A 301 -2.54 -18.11 24.68
N LEU A 302 -3.75 -17.54 24.60
CA LEU A 302 -4.96 -18.11 25.16
C LEU A 302 -5.38 -19.37 24.43
N ILE A 303 -5.24 -19.39 23.10
CA ILE A 303 -5.61 -20.54 22.28
C ILE A 303 -4.64 -21.70 22.50
N LEU A 304 -3.33 -21.43 22.55
CA LEU A 304 -2.32 -22.46 22.83
C LEU A 304 -2.55 -23.14 24.18
N SER A 305 -3.04 -22.41 25.18
CA SER A 305 -3.40 -22.97 26.49
C SER A 305 -4.64 -23.87 26.47
N SER A 306 -5.57 -23.63 25.52
CA SER A 306 -6.76 -24.48 25.34
C SER A 306 -6.54 -25.70 24.44
N LEU A 307 -5.41 -25.73 23.72
CA LEU A 307 -5.02 -26.80 22.79
C LEU A 307 -4.11 -27.86 23.43
N SER A 308 -3.74 -27.71 24.71
CA SER A 308 -2.95 -28.67 25.49
C SER A 308 -3.82 -29.77 26.09
#